data_AF-A0A7W8BLG5-F1
#
_entry.id   AF-A0A7W8BLG5-F1
#
_cell.length_a   1.000
_cell.length_b   1.000
_cell.length_c   1.000
_cell.angle_alpha   90.00
_cell.angle_beta   90.00
_cell.angle_gamma   90.00
#
_symmetry.space_group_name_H-M   'P 1'
#
loop_
_entity.id
_entity.type
_entity.pdbx_description
1 polymer ?
#
loop_
_entity_poly.entity_id
_entity_poly.type
_entity_poly.pdbx_seq_one_letter_code
_entity_poly.pdbx_strand_id
1 'polypeptide(L)'
;MPGTSELVDIPVTASLTCRKIRSLEAGSVYAWETAEGDTGNILIDPGGSVARPCTLEGIALGDMFLDKNVGNVENPASDPKIRRAFLIAASVIFQEGERQGLLPDKITRTYW
;
A
#
# COMPACT_ATOMS: atom_id res chain seq x y z
N MET A 1 22.65 12.75 41.19
CA MET A 1 22.75 12.69 39.71
C MET A 1 23.57 11.44 39.38
N PRO A 2 23.19 10.57 38.42
CA PRO A 2 22.24 10.74 37.32
C PRO A 2 20.90 10.03 37.64
N GLY A 3 19.73 10.39 37.11
CA GLY A 3 19.46 10.77 35.72
C GLY A 3 18.76 9.57 35.07
N THR A 4 17.58 9.21 35.58
CA THR A 4 16.71 8.18 34.99
C THR A 4 16.35 8.64 33.59
N SER A 5 17.05 8.13 32.58
CA SER A 5 16.60 8.26 31.20
C SER A 5 15.34 7.40 31.09
N GLU A 6 14.18 8.03 31.29
CA GLU A 6 12.98 7.57 30.62
C GLU A 6 13.29 7.64 29.12
N LEU A 7 13.56 6.47 28.55
CA LEU A 7 13.32 6.23 27.14
C LEU A 7 11.83 6.51 26.95
N VAL A 8 11.53 7.74 26.53
CA VAL A 8 10.23 8.08 25.99
C VAL A 8 10.06 7.16 24.80
N ASP A 9 9.26 6.11 24.98
CA ASP A 9 8.81 5.27 23.89
C ASP A 9 7.93 6.18 23.03
N ILE A 10 8.55 6.87 22.07
CA ILE A 10 7.83 7.73 21.14
C ILE A 10 6.91 6.75 20.42
N PRO A 11 5.57 6.87 20.56
CA PRO A 11 4.68 5.97 19.86
C PRO A 11 5.03 6.06 18.38
N VAL A 12 5.47 4.95 17.80
CA VAL A 12 5.74 4.88 16.37
C VAL A 12 4.42 5.14 15.70
N THR A 13 4.23 6.35 15.18
CA THR A 13 3.03 6.68 14.45
C THR A 13 3.07 5.86 13.17
N ALA A 14 2.20 4.86 13.10
CA ALA A 14 2.15 4.00 11.94
C ALA A 14 1.73 4.85 10.73
N SER A 15 2.53 4.80 9.68
CA SER A 15 2.31 5.61 8.50
C SER A 15 2.57 4.78 7.26
N LEU A 16 1.91 5.17 6.18
CA LEU A 16 2.03 4.55 4.88
C LEU A 16 2.21 5.66 3.85
N THR A 17 3.26 5.54 3.05
CA THR A 17 3.42 6.35 1.84
C THR A 17 3.22 5.45 0.63
N CYS A 18 2.35 5.89 -0.29
CA CYS A 18 2.20 5.29 -1.61
C CYS A 18 2.59 6.33 -2.66
N ARG A 19 3.39 5.95 -3.65
CA ARG A 19 3.78 6.83 -4.76
C ARG A 19 3.66 6.08 -6.08
N LYS A 20 2.98 6.69 -7.05
CA LYS A 20 2.95 6.20 -8.43
C LYS A 20 4.36 6.31 -9.01
N ILE A 21 4.90 5.19 -9.48
CA ILE A 21 6.24 5.12 -10.04
C ILE A 21 6.22 4.91 -11.56
N ARG A 22 5.16 4.31 -12.10
CA ARG A 22 4.97 4.08 -13.55
C ARG A 22 3.50 4.06 -13.92
N SER A 23 3.22 4.46 -15.16
CA SER A 23 1.94 4.23 -15.83
C SER A 23 2.19 3.32 -17.04
N LEU A 24 1.43 2.23 -17.12
CA LEU A 24 1.52 1.19 -18.13
C LEU A 24 0.15 1.01 -18.79
N GLU A 25 0.09 0.31 -19.93
CA GLU A 25 -1.18 -0.11 -20.53
C GLU A 25 -2.00 -0.99 -19.56
N ALA A 26 -1.31 -1.80 -18.76
CA ALA A 26 -1.91 -2.65 -17.72
C ALA A 26 -2.35 -1.88 -16.47
N GLY A 27 -2.11 -0.56 -16.37
CA GLY A 27 -2.53 0.28 -15.26
C GLY A 27 -1.40 1.09 -14.61
N SER A 28 -1.60 1.51 -13.35
CA SER A 28 -0.66 2.35 -12.60
C SER A 28 0.08 1.55 -11.53
N VAL A 29 1.41 1.60 -11.55
CA VAL A 29 2.27 0.96 -10.54
C VAL A 29 2.59 1.95 -9.44
N TYR A 30 2.35 1.55 -8.19
CA TYR A 30 2.70 2.29 -7.00
C TYR A 30 3.73 1.52 -6.17
N ALA A 31 4.74 2.23 -5.69
CA ALA A 31 5.56 1.76 -4.59
C ALA A 31 4.92 2.19 -3.27
N TRP A 32 4.93 1.31 -2.26
CA TRP A 32 4.50 1.62 -0.91
C TRP A 32 5.61 1.34 0.11
N GLU A 33 5.59 2.12 1.18
CA GLU A 33 6.53 2.03 2.31
C GLU A 33 5.76 2.34 3.60
N THR A 34 5.91 1.48 4.61
CA THR A 34 5.36 1.71 5.95
C THR A 34 6.41 2.36 6.87
N ALA A 35 5.95 2.94 7.98
CA ALA A 35 6.82 3.50 9.02
C ALA A 35 7.81 2.47 9.59
N GLU A 36 7.43 1.20 9.59
CA GLU A 36 8.23 0.07 10.07
C GLU A 36 9.30 -0.38 9.05
N GLY A 37 9.31 0.21 7.84
CA GLY A 37 10.25 -0.10 6.77
C GLY A 37 9.82 -1.26 5.87
N ASP A 38 8.59 -1.76 6.01
CA ASP A 38 8.04 -2.73 5.06
C ASP A 38 7.78 -2.02 3.72
N THR A 39 8.15 -2.66 2.63
CA THR A 39 8.00 -2.09 1.28
C THR A 39 7.44 -3.09 0.29
N GLY A 40 6.86 -2.57 -0.80
CA GLY A 40 6.41 -3.38 -1.92
C GLY A 40 5.84 -2.55 -3.05
N ASN A 41 5.35 -3.22 -4.08
CA ASN A 41 4.69 -2.56 -5.21
C ASN A 41 3.30 -3.13 -5.46
N ILE A 42 2.43 -2.28 -5.98
CA ILE A 42 1.05 -2.60 -6.31
C ILE A 42 0.68 -2.03 -7.67
N LEU A 43 0.11 -2.88 -8.52
CA LEU A 43 -0.45 -2.50 -9.80
C LEU A 43 -1.95 -2.28 -9.60
N ILE A 44 -2.40 -1.06 -9.86
CA ILE A 44 -3.82 -0.73 -9.98
C ILE A 44 -4.19 -0.82 -11.45
N ASP A 45 -5.20 -1.60 -11.79
CA ASP A 45 -5.68 -1.77 -13.16
C ASP A 45 -6.15 -0.44 -13.78
N PRO A 46 -6.33 -0.37 -15.12
CA PRO A 46 -6.76 0.86 -15.78
C PRO A 46 -8.14 1.33 -15.31
N GLY A 47 -8.99 0.42 -14.85
CA GLY A 47 -10.31 0.72 -14.28
C GLY A 47 -10.28 1.26 -12.85
N GLY A 48 -9.12 1.34 -12.21
CA GLY A 48 -8.98 1.87 -10.85
C GLY A 48 -9.72 1.06 -9.78
N SER A 49 -9.93 -0.23 -10.02
CA SER A 49 -10.82 -1.09 -9.23
C SER A 49 -10.16 -2.35 -8.71
N VAL A 50 -9.13 -2.84 -9.41
CA VAL A 50 -8.40 -4.06 -9.04
C VAL A 50 -6.95 -3.71 -8.71
N ALA A 51 -6.48 -4.19 -7.57
CA ALA A 51 -5.12 -4.01 -7.12
C ALA A 51 -4.41 -5.37 -7.00
N ARG A 52 -3.17 -5.47 -7.50
CA ARG A 52 -2.36 -6.70 -7.45
C ARG A 52 -0.95 -6.40 -6.96
N PRO A 53 -0.33 -7.24 -6.11
CA PRO A 53 1.11 -7.15 -5.88
C PRO A 53 1.85 -7.31 -7.22
N CYS A 54 2.94 -6.58 -7.41
CA CYS A 54 3.68 -6.62 -8.67
C CYS A 54 5.19 -6.38 -8.49
N THR A 55 5.96 -6.61 -9.55
CA THR A 55 7.35 -6.14 -9.66
C THR A 55 7.39 -4.64 -9.97
N LEU A 56 8.59 -4.03 -9.97
CA LEU A 56 8.78 -2.63 -10.37
C LEU A 56 8.37 -2.36 -11.83
N GLU A 57 8.38 -3.41 -12.66
CA GLU A 57 7.96 -3.40 -14.06
C GLU A 57 6.43 -3.55 -14.21
N GLY A 58 5.70 -3.76 -13.11
CA GLY A 58 4.25 -3.96 -13.13
C GLY A 58 3.82 -5.38 -13.50
N ILE A 59 4.71 -6.37 -13.39
CA ILE A 59 4.35 -7.78 -13.58
C ILE A 59 3.68 -8.28 -12.30
N ALA A 60 2.44 -8.76 -12.40
CA ALA A 60 1.71 -9.27 -11.24
C ALA A 60 2.45 -10.45 -10.58
N LEU A 61 2.46 -10.46 -9.25
CA LEU A 61 3.12 -11.49 -8.44
C LEU A 61 2.08 -12.45 -7.90
N GLY A 62 2.02 -13.65 -8.48
CA GLY A 62 1.06 -14.69 -8.12
C GLY A 62 -0.39 -14.27 -8.39
N ASP A 63 -1.32 -14.97 -7.75
CA ASP A 63 -2.76 -14.80 -7.97
C ASP A 63 -3.41 -13.83 -6.96
N MET A 64 -2.60 -13.11 -6.17
CA MET A 64 -3.14 -12.20 -5.16
C MET A 64 -3.78 -10.98 -5.81
N PHE A 65 -5.02 -10.67 -5.45
CA PHE A 65 -5.65 -9.41 -5.84
C PHE A 65 -6.68 -8.92 -4.81
N LEU A 66 -6.91 -7.61 -4.82
CA LEU A 66 -8.04 -6.95 -4.16
C LEU A 66 -8.91 -6.31 -5.24
N ASP A 67 -10.17 -6.73 -5.31
CA ASP A 67 -11.21 -6.06 -6.11
C ASP A 67 -12.13 -5.29 -5.17
N LYS A 68 -12.13 -3.95 -5.28
CA LYS A 68 -12.94 -3.10 -4.40
C LYS A 68 -14.45 -3.24 -4.61
N ASN A 69 -14.89 -3.82 -5.73
CA ASN A 69 -16.30 -4.03 -6.03
C ASN A 69 -16.84 -5.33 -5.43
N VAL A 70 -15.98 -6.34 -5.25
CA VAL A 70 -16.38 -7.69 -4.80
C VAL A 70 -15.98 -7.95 -3.35
N GLY A 71 -15.01 -7.20 -2.82
CA GLY A 71 -14.49 -7.37 -1.46
C GLY A 71 -13.70 -8.67 -1.26
N ASN A 72 -13.33 -9.36 -2.34
CA ASN A 72 -12.60 -10.61 -2.29
C ASN A 72 -11.09 -10.36 -2.22
N VAL A 73 -10.41 -11.14 -1.39
CA VAL A 73 -8.95 -11.21 -1.29
C VAL A 73 -8.56 -12.66 -1.52
N GLU A 74 -8.09 -12.97 -2.73
CA GLU A 74 -7.38 -14.23 -2.96
C GLU A 74 -5.93 -14.02 -2.52
N ASN A 75 -5.37 -14.89 -1.66
CA ASN A 75 -4.05 -14.67 -1.06
C ASN A 75 -3.20 -15.94 -1.00
N PRO A 76 -2.14 -16.04 -1.84
CA PRO A 76 -1.04 -16.98 -1.68
C PRO A 76 0.13 -16.43 -0.82
N ALA A 77 0.12 -15.18 -0.36
CA ALA A 77 1.26 -14.63 0.39
C ALA A 77 1.36 -15.26 1.80
N SER A 78 2.52 -15.84 2.10
CA SER A 78 2.81 -16.56 3.34
C SER A 78 2.99 -15.64 4.56
N ASP A 79 3.37 -14.37 4.35
CA ASP A 79 3.63 -13.41 5.43
C ASP A 79 2.41 -12.52 5.73
N PRO A 80 1.79 -12.65 6.93
CA PRO A 80 0.67 -11.82 7.34
C PRO A 80 0.97 -10.31 7.37
N LYS A 81 2.22 -9.90 7.60
CA LYS A 81 2.62 -8.48 7.65
C LYS A 81 2.54 -7.85 6.26
N ILE A 82 3.18 -8.46 5.28
CA ILE A 82 3.17 -7.99 3.88
C ILE A 82 1.74 -7.98 3.34
N ARG A 83 0.95 -9.02 3.66
CA ARG A 83 -0.48 -9.05 3.30
C ARG A 83 -1.25 -7.86 3.87
N ARG A 84 -1.05 -7.56 5.16
CA ARG A 84 -1.70 -6.43 5.82
C ARG A 84 -1.27 -5.10 5.18
N ALA A 85 0.02 -4.91 4.94
CA ALA A 85 0.55 -3.71 4.32
C ALA A 85 -0.01 -3.52 2.89
N PHE A 86 -0.08 -4.58 2.09
CA PHE A 86 -0.74 -4.57 0.78
C PHE A 86 -2.20 -4.11 0.86
N LEU A 87 -3.00 -4.70 1.77
CA LEU A 87 -4.41 -4.35 1.90
C LEU A 87 -4.60 -2.89 2.33
N ILE A 88 -3.77 -2.39 3.25
CA ILE A 88 -3.79 -0.99 3.66
C ILE A 88 -3.42 -0.09 2.47
N ALA A 89 -2.35 -0.42 1.73
CA ALA A 89 -1.91 0.34 0.56
C ALA A 89 -2.98 0.41 -0.52
N ALA A 90 -3.55 -0.73 -0.91
CA ALA A 90 -4.63 -0.80 -1.89
C ALA A 90 -5.85 0.02 -1.45
N SER A 91 -6.28 -0.14 -0.19
CA SER A 91 -7.44 0.58 0.35
C SER A 91 -7.22 2.09 0.34
N VAL A 92 -6.03 2.55 0.75
CA VAL A 92 -5.69 3.97 0.77
C VAL A 92 -5.66 4.56 -0.65
N ILE A 93 -5.13 3.82 -1.63
CA ILE A 93 -5.12 4.25 -3.04
C ILE A 93 -6.54 4.37 -3.59
N PHE A 94 -7.40 3.37 -3.33
CA PHE A 94 -8.79 3.41 -3.78
C PHE A 94 -9.59 4.54 -3.13
N GLN A 95 -9.52 4.69 -1.80
CA GLN A 95 -10.22 5.76 -1.08
C GLN A 95 -9.80 7.14 -1.57
N GLU A 96 -8.50 7.34 -1.78
CA GLU A 96 -7.99 8.61 -2.25
C GLU A 96 -8.36 8.85 -3.72
N GLY A 97 -8.37 7.80 -4.54
CA GLY A 97 -8.86 7.82 -5.91
C GLY A 97 -10.33 8.23 -6.00
N GLU A 98 -11.18 7.66 -5.14
CA GLU A 98 -12.60 8.03 -5.03
C GLU A 98 -12.78 9.47 -4.58
N ARG A 99 -11.99 9.91 -3.59
CA ARG A 99 -12.03 11.29 -3.08
C ARG A 99 -11.65 12.32 -4.16
N GLN A 100 -10.68 12.00 -5.01
CA GLN A 100 -10.16 12.91 -6.04
C GLN A 100 -10.86 12.75 -7.41
N GLY A 101 -11.61 11.67 -7.61
CA GLY A 101 -12.14 11.28 -8.93
C GLY A 101 -11.07 10.74 -9.89
N LEU A 102 -9.82 10.60 -9.45
CA LEU A 102 -8.69 10.09 -10.23
C LEU A 102 -7.62 9.48 -9.31
N LEU A 103 -6.84 8.53 -9.83
CA LEU A 103 -5.77 7.89 -9.07
C LEU A 103 -4.62 8.87 -8.76
N PRO A 104 -4.32 9.15 -7.48
CA PRO A 104 -3.37 10.19 -7.07
C PRO A 104 -1.92 9.79 -7.37
N ASP A 105 -1.02 10.75 -7.55
CA ASP A 105 0.41 10.44 -7.77
C ASP A 105 1.16 10.11 -6.49
N LYS A 106 0.74 10.68 -5.35
CA LYS A 106 1.33 10.41 -4.04
C LYS A 106 0.26 10.48 -2.96
N ILE A 107 0.36 9.56 -2.01
CA ILE A 107 -0.49 9.50 -0.83
C ILE A 107 0.42 9.30 0.38
N THR A 108 0.18 10.06 1.44
CA THR A 108 0.78 9.81 2.74
C THR A 108 -0.34 9.77 3.75
N ARG A 109 -0.48 8.64 4.46
CA ARG A 109 -1.46 8.46 5.52
C ARG A 109 -0.74 8.12 6.81
N THR A 110 -1.22 8.73 7.89
CA THR A 110 -0.76 8.49 9.25
C THR A 110 -1.96 7.97 10.03
N TYR A 111 -1.77 6.88 10.77
CA TYR A 111 -2.80 6.24 11.59
C TYR A 111 -2.28 6.03 13.02
N TRP A 112 -3.20 6.06 13.98
CA TRP A 112 -2.96 6.02 15.43
C TRP A 112 -3.47 4.72 16.01
#